data_AF-A0A4Q3EVP2-F1
#
_entry.id   AF-A0A4Q3EVP2-F1
#
_cell.length_a   1.000
_cell.length_b   1.000
_cell.length_c   1.000
_cell.angle_alpha   90.00
_cell.angle_beta   90.00
_cell.angle_gamma   90.00
#
_symmetry.space_group_name_H-M   'P 1'
#
loop_
_entity.id
_entity.type
_entity.pdbx_description
1 polymer ?
#
loop_
_entity_poly.entity_id
_entity_poly.type
_entity_poly.pdbx_seq_one_letter_code
_entity_poly.pdbx_strand_id
1 'polypeptide(L)'
;ETRKEYNLKIRVPAQNFDHLLDTISAGAEKIDAKNISITDITTNYIDAKTRLDNKKLLENRYNQLLAKATKISDLLEIENKLTEIRSDIESAQGQLNYMNKQVAYSSLDVTFYTKTLAQDNGNTFGYRFKNALSSSWDLLQSLFFGIIAFWPFILIGVIIVYLFLKRRKKQLIIPTSPTSPLAKSELQ
;
A
#
# COMPACT_ATOMS: atom_id res chain seq x y z
N GLU A 1 -3.50 7.26 3.40
CA GLU A 1 -3.88 6.16 2.48
C GLU A 1 -2.71 5.19 2.38
N THR A 2 -2.88 3.92 2.77
CA THR A 2 -1.85 2.89 2.62
C THR A 2 -2.05 2.20 1.27
N ARG A 3 -1.30 2.60 0.24
CA ARG A 3 -1.28 1.90 -1.06
C ARG A 3 -0.32 0.73 -0.97
N LYS A 4 -0.77 -0.47 -1.36
CA LYS A 4 0.11 -1.64 -1.50
C LYS A 4 0.62 -1.68 -2.93
N GLU A 5 1.94 -1.61 -3.08
CA GLU A 5 2.63 -1.60 -4.36
C GLU A 5 3.32 -2.95 -4.61
N TYR A 6 3.28 -3.40 -5.85
CA TYR A 6 3.94 -4.60 -6.33
C TYR A 6 4.82 -4.25 -7.53
N ASN A 7 6.05 -4.75 -7.52
CA ASN A 7 7.03 -4.54 -8.57
C ASN A 7 7.39 -5.90 -9.19
N LEU A 8 7.18 -6.02 -10.50
CA LEU A 8 7.45 -7.24 -11.26
C LEU A 8 8.40 -6.95 -12.41
N LYS A 9 9.50 -7.70 -12.49
CA LYS A 9 10.44 -7.65 -13.62
C LYS A 9 10.25 -8.86 -14.50
N ILE A 10 9.96 -8.65 -15.78
CA ILE A 10 9.69 -9.70 -16.76
C ILE A 10 10.73 -9.61 -17.87
N ARG A 11 11.33 -10.73 -18.25
CA ARG A 11 12.13 -10.85 -19.47
C ARG A 11 11.33 -11.57 -20.54
N VAL A 12 11.29 -11.00 -21.74
CA VAL A 12 10.52 -11.53 -22.88
C VAL A 12 11.38 -11.50 -24.14
N PRO A 13 11.25 -12.47 -25.04
CA PRO A 13 11.87 -12.37 -26.36
C PRO A 13 11.42 -11.09 -27.07
N ALA A 14 12.34 -10.39 -27.74
CA ALA A 14 12.09 -9.08 -28.35
C ALA A 14 10.87 -9.09 -29.29
N GLN A 15 10.72 -10.15 -30.09
CA GLN A 15 9.59 -10.38 -31.00
C GLN A 15 8.21 -10.43 -30.33
N ASN A 16 8.14 -10.76 -29.03
CA ASN A 16 6.89 -10.93 -28.29
C ASN A 16 6.60 -9.74 -27.36
N PHE A 17 7.49 -8.73 -27.32
CA PHE A 17 7.38 -7.60 -26.41
C PHE A 17 6.11 -6.78 -26.64
N ASP A 18 5.83 -6.42 -27.90
CA ASP A 18 4.67 -5.58 -28.25
C ASP A 18 3.35 -6.28 -27.88
N HIS A 19 3.22 -7.56 -28.21
CA HIS A 19 2.04 -8.35 -27.86
C HIS A 19 1.81 -8.43 -26.34
N LEU A 20 2.87 -8.63 -25.55
CA LEU A 20 2.77 -8.67 -24.09
C LEU A 20 2.41 -7.30 -23.50
N LEU A 21 3.02 -6.24 -24.02
CA LEU A 21 2.72 -4.87 -23.61
C LEU A 21 1.26 -4.50 -23.87
N ASP A 22 0.73 -4.88 -25.04
CA ASP A 22 -0.66 -4.63 -25.41
C ASP A 22 -1.62 -5.42 -24.52
N THR A 23 -1.30 -6.69 -24.23
CA THR A 23 -2.10 -7.54 -23.35
C THR A 23 -2.19 -6.97 -21.93
N ILE A 24 -1.06 -6.52 -21.37
CA ILE A 24 -1.01 -5.90 -20.03
C ILE A 24 -1.76 -4.57 -20.02
N SER A 25 -1.59 -3.77 -21.08
CA SER A 25 -2.26 -2.46 -21.18
C SER A 25 -3.78 -2.61 -21.29
N ALA A 26 -4.27 -3.60 -22.03
CA ALA A 26 -5.70 -3.88 -22.18
C ALA A 26 -6.35 -4.43 -20.89
N GLY A 27 -5.59 -5.13 -20.04
CA GLY A 27 -6.08 -5.65 -18.76
C GLY A 27 -6.07 -4.64 -17.61
N ALA A 28 -5.42 -3.48 -17.78
CA ALA A 28 -5.32 -2.46 -16.74
C ALA A 28 -6.53 -1.51 -16.74
N GLU A 29 -7.18 -1.33 -15.59
CA GLU A 29 -8.27 -0.37 -15.43
C GLU A 29 -7.80 1.08 -15.65
N LYS A 30 -6.58 1.39 -15.20
CA LYS A 30 -5.93 2.69 -15.39
C LYS A 30 -4.43 2.53 -15.45
N ILE A 31 -3.80 3.23 -16.40
CA ILE A 31 -2.34 3.33 -16.53
C ILE A 31 -1.94 4.73 -16.10
N ASP A 32 -1.15 4.85 -15.03
CA ASP A 32 -0.67 6.17 -14.57
C ASP A 32 0.52 6.67 -15.37
N ALA A 33 1.45 5.79 -15.70
CA ALA A 33 2.63 6.10 -16.49
C ALA A 33 3.01 4.90 -17.37
N LYS A 34 3.36 5.19 -18.62
CA LYS A 34 3.92 4.23 -19.57
C LYS A 34 5.19 4.84 -20.14
N ASN A 35 6.34 4.25 -19.83
CA ASN A 35 7.61 4.67 -20.38
C ASN A 35 8.23 3.49 -21.15
N ILE A 36 8.49 3.70 -22.43
CA ILE A 36 9.12 2.72 -23.31
C ILE A 36 10.42 3.33 -23.79
N SER A 37 11.53 2.68 -23.47
CA SER A 37 12.85 3.05 -23.99
C SER A 37 13.32 1.95 -24.94
N ILE A 38 13.68 2.32 -26.16
CA ILE A 38 14.23 1.43 -27.17
C ILE A 38 15.68 1.86 -27.39
N THR A 39 16.62 0.97 -27.07
CA THR A 39 18.04 1.19 -27.32
C THR A 39 18.47 0.34 -28.50
N ASP A 40 18.74 0.97 -29.64
CA ASP A 40 19.33 0.26 -30.79
C ASP A 40 20.82 0.02 -30.55
N ILE A 41 21.19 -1.25 -30.36
CA ILE A 41 22.59 -1.69 -30.21
C ILE A 41 23.10 -2.42 -31.46
N THR A 42 22.32 -2.44 -32.56
CA THR A 42 22.65 -3.16 -33.79
C THR A 42 23.95 -2.65 -34.41
N THR A 43 24.10 -1.32 -34.52
CA THR A 43 25.33 -0.69 -35.03
C THR A 43 26.54 -1.06 -34.16
N ASN A 44 26.39 -0.96 -32.83
CA ASN A 44 27.46 -1.33 -31.90
C ASN A 44 27.83 -2.82 -32.01
N TYR A 45 26.85 -3.69 -32.25
CA TYR A 45 27.08 -5.13 -32.43
C TYR A 45 27.87 -5.41 -33.72
N ILE A 46 27.47 -4.78 -34.83
CA ILE A 46 28.17 -4.90 -36.11
C ILE A 46 29.61 -4.41 -35.97
N ASP A 47 29.83 -3.24 -35.38
CA ASP A 47 31.15 -2.67 -35.16
C ASP A 47 32.03 -3.56 -34.28
N ALA A 48 31.48 -4.07 -33.18
CA ALA A 48 32.18 -5.00 -32.28
C ALA A 48 32.57 -6.29 -33.00
N LYS A 49 31.67 -6.82 -33.84
CA LYS A 49 31.91 -8.02 -34.65
C LYS A 49 33.03 -7.79 -35.66
N THR A 50 32.99 -6.68 -36.39
CA THR A 50 34.06 -6.32 -37.34
C THR A 50 35.41 -6.17 -36.64
N ARG A 51 35.44 -5.57 -35.44
CA ARG A 51 36.68 -5.48 -34.65
C ARG A 51 37.20 -6.85 -34.21
N LEU A 52 36.33 -7.75 -33.76
CA LEU A 52 36.70 -9.12 -33.42
C LEU A 52 37.28 -9.86 -34.63
N ASP A 53 36.62 -9.78 -35.77
CA ASP A 53 37.06 -10.45 -37.00
C ASP A 53 38.43 -9.92 -37.47
N ASN A 54 38.66 -8.61 -37.37
CA ASN A 54 39.96 -8.01 -37.64
C ASN A 54 41.05 -8.49 -36.68
N LYS A 55 40.74 -8.67 -35.39
CA LYS A 55 41.69 -9.24 -34.42
C LYS A 55 42.02 -10.69 -34.73
N LYS A 56 41.04 -11.52 -35.13
CA LYS A 56 41.27 -12.90 -35.58
C LYS A 56 42.12 -12.97 -36.85
N LEU A 57 41.91 -12.05 -37.78
CA LEU A 57 42.76 -11.92 -38.96
C LEU A 57 44.20 -11.55 -38.58
N LEU A 58 44.36 -10.64 -37.61
CA LEU A 58 45.67 -10.27 -37.09
C LEU A 58 46.36 -11.45 -36.41
N GLU A 59 45.64 -12.22 -35.57
CA GLU A 59 46.13 -13.46 -34.96
C GLU A 59 46.67 -14.42 -36.02
N ASN A 60 45.90 -14.65 -37.10
CA ASN A 60 46.34 -15.52 -38.19
C ASN A 60 47.61 -15.01 -38.88
N ARG A 61 47.74 -13.70 -39.12
CA ARG A 61 48.97 -13.11 -39.66
C ARG A 61 50.16 -13.32 -38.72
N TYR A 62 49.97 -13.16 -37.41
CA TYR A 62 51.02 -13.42 -36.42
C TYR A 62 51.40 -14.91 -36.36
N ASN A 63 50.44 -15.83 -36.46
CA ASN A 63 50.74 -17.26 -36.59
C ASN A 63 51.57 -17.58 -37.85
N GLN A 64 51.30 -16.90 -38.97
CA GLN A 64 52.11 -17.05 -40.19
C GLN A 64 53.53 -16.50 -40.05
N LEU A 65 53.70 -15.39 -39.31
CA LEU A 65 55.02 -14.83 -38.99
C LEU A 65 55.77 -15.77 -38.04
N LEU A 66 55.10 -16.31 -37.03
CA LEU A 66 55.64 -17.29 -36.09
C LEU A 66 56.21 -18.51 -36.82
N ALA A 67 55.45 -19.05 -37.79
CA ALA A 67 55.87 -20.20 -38.59
C ALA A 67 57.11 -19.94 -39.47
N LYS A 68 57.43 -18.67 -39.76
CA LYS A 68 58.59 -18.25 -40.56
C LYS A 68 59.75 -17.74 -39.72
N ALA A 69 59.55 -17.51 -38.42
CA ALA A 69 60.57 -16.96 -37.54
C ALA A 69 61.69 -17.98 -37.29
N THR A 70 62.94 -17.55 -37.49
CA THR A 70 64.14 -18.39 -37.29
C THR A 70 64.97 -17.96 -36.09
N LYS A 71 64.80 -16.72 -35.62
CA LYS A 71 65.48 -16.19 -34.43
C LYS A 71 64.62 -16.38 -33.19
N ILE A 72 65.26 -16.80 -32.09
CA ILE A 72 64.59 -17.00 -30.79
C ILE A 72 64.02 -15.68 -30.25
N SER A 73 64.71 -14.56 -30.45
CA SER A 73 64.21 -13.22 -30.08
C SER A 73 62.85 -12.92 -30.73
N ASP A 74 62.77 -13.13 -32.04
CA ASP A 74 61.59 -12.81 -32.84
C ASP A 74 60.43 -13.74 -32.46
N LEU A 75 60.73 -15.01 -32.16
CA LEU A 75 59.73 -15.98 -31.67
C LEU A 75 59.11 -15.53 -30.34
N LEU A 76 59.94 -15.14 -29.37
CA LEU A 76 59.46 -14.67 -28.06
C LEU A 76 58.63 -13.39 -28.19
N GLU A 77 59.05 -12.45 -29.04
CA GLU A 77 58.29 -11.22 -29.30
C GLU A 77 56.92 -11.51 -29.94
N ILE A 78 56.88 -12.41 -30.93
CA ILE A 78 55.64 -12.82 -31.59
C ILE A 78 54.70 -13.53 -30.61
N GLU A 79 55.18 -14.44 -29.78
CA GLU A 79 54.36 -15.15 -28.77
C GLU A 79 53.79 -14.20 -27.72
N ASN A 80 54.58 -13.24 -27.25
CA ASN A 80 54.10 -12.20 -26.33
C ASN A 80 52.96 -11.38 -26.96
N LYS A 81 53.12 -10.99 -28.23
CA LYS A 81 52.07 -10.27 -28.96
C LYS A 81 50.85 -11.13 -29.25
N LEU A 82 51.03 -12.41 -29.54
CA LEU A 82 49.95 -13.36 -29.77
C LEU A 82 49.12 -13.58 -28.50
N THR A 83 49.77 -13.62 -27.34
CA THR A 83 49.10 -13.71 -26.03
C THR A 83 48.21 -12.49 -25.77
N GLU A 84 48.72 -11.29 -26.04
CA GLU A 84 47.96 -10.03 -25.95
C GLU A 84 46.74 -10.05 -26.90
N ILE A 85 46.96 -10.41 -28.17
CA ILE A 85 45.89 -10.49 -29.18
C ILE A 85 44.82 -11.52 -28.79
N ARG A 86 45.21 -12.69 -28.27
CA ARG A 86 44.27 -13.73 -27.84
C ARG A 86 43.43 -13.29 -26.65
N SER A 87 44.05 -12.63 -25.66
CA SER A 87 43.32 -12.07 -24.52
C SER A 87 42.29 -11.03 -24.98
N ASP A 88 42.68 -10.16 -25.92
CA ASP A 88 41.77 -9.20 -26.53
C ASP A 88 40.61 -9.85 -27.30
N ILE A 89 40.89 -10.93 -28.06
CA ILE A 89 39.87 -11.70 -28.79
C ILE A 89 38.88 -12.32 -27.81
N GLU A 90 39.36 -12.93 -26.72
CA GLU A 90 38.51 -13.56 -25.71
C GLU A 90 37.58 -12.53 -25.04
N SER A 91 38.14 -11.39 -24.64
CA SER A 91 37.38 -10.27 -24.07
C SER A 91 36.32 -9.75 -25.05
N ALA A 92 36.70 -9.50 -26.30
CA ALA A 92 35.78 -9.01 -27.34
C ALA A 92 34.68 -10.04 -27.68
N GLN A 93 35.02 -11.33 -27.72
CA GLN A 93 34.06 -12.41 -27.94
C GLN A 93 33.06 -12.51 -26.78
N GLY A 94 33.53 -12.35 -25.54
CA GLY A 94 32.67 -12.28 -24.36
C GLY A 94 31.67 -11.11 -24.42
N GLN A 95 32.16 -9.94 -24.80
CA GLN A 95 31.31 -8.74 -24.98
C GLN A 95 30.25 -8.94 -26.07
N LEU A 96 30.63 -9.49 -27.23
CA LEU A 96 29.68 -9.82 -28.30
C LEU A 96 28.61 -10.81 -27.87
N ASN A 97 28.99 -11.85 -27.11
CA ASN A 97 28.05 -12.82 -26.58
C ASN A 97 27.04 -12.17 -25.62
N TYR A 98 27.49 -11.21 -24.81
CA TYR A 98 26.61 -10.43 -23.94
C TYR A 98 25.63 -9.57 -24.75
N MET A 99 26.11 -8.84 -25.76
CA MET A 99 25.26 -8.02 -26.64
C MET A 99 24.24 -8.87 -27.39
N ASN A 100 24.62 -10.05 -27.87
CA ASN A 100 23.71 -10.98 -28.54
C ASN A 100 22.55 -11.40 -27.62
N LYS A 101 22.83 -11.65 -26.33
CA LYS A 101 21.79 -11.94 -25.34
C LYS A 101 20.90 -10.72 -25.06
N GLN A 102 21.41 -9.50 -25.14
CA GLN A 102 20.59 -8.29 -24.99
C GLN A 102 19.69 -8.03 -26.19
N VAL A 103 20.17 -8.24 -27.43
CA VAL A 103 19.33 -8.07 -28.64
C VAL A 103 18.16 -9.05 -28.65
N ALA A 104 18.36 -10.28 -28.15
CA ALA A 104 17.34 -11.31 -28.20
C ALA A 104 16.18 -11.10 -27.22
N TYR A 105 16.37 -10.32 -26.15
CA TYR A 105 15.40 -10.20 -25.05
C TYR A 105 15.15 -8.75 -24.65
N SER A 106 13.87 -8.39 -24.52
CA SER A 106 13.41 -7.15 -23.91
C SER A 106 13.11 -7.36 -22.43
N SER A 107 13.34 -6.34 -21.61
CA SER A 107 12.97 -6.32 -20.19
C SER A 107 11.79 -5.38 -19.99
N LEU A 108 10.77 -5.83 -19.26
CA LEU A 108 9.61 -5.05 -18.86
C LEU A 108 9.54 -4.99 -17.34
N ASP A 109 9.62 -3.77 -16.79
CA ASP A 109 9.37 -3.49 -15.38
C ASP A 109 7.91 -3.02 -15.23
N VAL A 110 7.10 -3.76 -14.48
CA VAL A 110 5.69 -3.46 -14.23
C VAL A 110 5.50 -3.16 -12.75
N THR A 111 5.03 -1.96 -12.45
CA THR A 111 4.62 -1.55 -11.10
C THR A 111 3.11 -1.40 -11.08
N PHE A 112 2.43 -2.14 -10.20
CA PHE A 112 0.99 -2.03 -10.02
C PHE A 112 0.66 -1.92 -8.53
N TYR A 113 -0.41 -1.20 -8.23
CA TYR A 113 -0.88 -1.02 -6.87
C TYR A 113 -2.39 -1.16 -6.83
N THR A 114 -2.89 -1.74 -5.74
CA THR A 114 -4.33 -1.67 -5.49
C THR A 114 -4.60 -0.35 -4.78
N LYS A 115 -5.53 0.44 -5.31
CA LYS A 115 -6.21 1.42 -4.48
C LYS A 115 -7.07 0.59 -3.54
N THR A 116 -6.61 0.38 -2.31
CA THR A 116 -7.54 0.00 -1.26
C THR A 116 -8.56 1.13 -1.25
N LEU A 117 -9.76 0.87 -1.78
CA LEU A 117 -10.93 1.61 -1.34
C LEU A 117 -10.78 1.55 0.17
N ALA A 118 -10.52 2.71 0.80
CA ALA A 118 -10.50 2.81 2.25
C ALA A 118 -11.69 1.96 2.69
N GLN A 119 -11.41 0.88 3.44
CA GLN A 119 -12.42 -0.05 3.92
C GLN A 119 -13.63 0.81 4.23
N ASP A 120 -14.70 0.68 3.42
CA ASP A 120 -15.89 1.49 3.62
C ASP A 120 -16.40 1.00 4.96
N ASN A 121 -15.93 1.66 6.02
CA ASN A 121 -16.32 1.46 7.40
C ASN A 121 -17.71 2.09 7.50
N GLY A 122 -18.62 1.48 6.73
CA GLY A 122 -19.99 1.82 6.48
C GLY A 122 -20.34 3.30 6.49
N ASN A 123 -19.94 4.03 5.46
CA ASN A 123 -20.67 5.24 5.07
C ASN A 123 -22.04 4.91 4.45
N THR A 124 -22.34 3.64 4.20
CA THR A 124 -23.69 3.19 3.83
C THR A 124 -24.64 3.31 5.02
N PHE A 125 -25.77 3.99 4.82
CA PHE A 125 -26.84 4.21 5.81
C PHE A 125 -27.17 2.96 6.66
N GLY A 126 -27.20 1.77 6.04
CA GLY A 126 -27.48 0.51 6.72
C GLY A 126 -26.48 0.13 7.82
N TYR A 127 -25.18 0.41 7.65
CA TYR A 127 -24.18 0.14 8.70
C TYR A 127 -24.32 1.11 9.87
N ARG A 128 -24.55 2.39 9.59
CA ARG A 128 -24.84 3.40 10.61
C ARG A 128 -26.11 3.09 11.39
N PHE A 129 -27.16 2.63 10.70
CA PHE A 129 -28.41 2.21 11.33
C PHE A 129 -28.23 0.96 12.20
N LYS A 130 -27.53 -0.06 11.71
CA LYS A 130 -27.26 -1.28 12.48
C LYS A 130 -26.43 -1.01 13.72
N ASN A 131 -25.38 -0.21 13.61
CA ASN A 131 -24.55 0.18 14.75
C ASN A 131 -25.32 1.07 15.74
N ALA A 132 -26.16 1.99 15.26
CA ALA A 132 -27.02 2.80 16.13
C ALA A 132 -28.04 1.92 16.88
N LEU A 133 -28.60 0.90 16.22
CA LEU A 133 -29.54 -0.03 16.84
C LEU A 133 -28.86 -0.92 17.89
N SER A 134 -27.65 -1.43 17.62
CA SER A 134 -26.90 -2.21 18.61
C SER A 134 -26.48 -1.36 19.80
N SER A 135 -25.98 -0.14 19.58
CA SER A 135 -25.63 0.76 20.68
C SER A 135 -26.85 1.19 21.49
N SER A 136 -28.03 1.29 20.87
CA SER A 136 -29.28 1.55 21.59
C SER A 136 -29.69 0.37 22.48
N TRP A 137 -29.38 -0.87 22.07
CA TRP A 137 -29.62 -2.07 22.88
C TRP A 137 -28.77 -2.08 24.15
N ASP A 138 -27.51 -1.68 24.04
CA ASP A 138 -26.60 -1.55 25.19
C ASP A 138 -27.09 -0.46 26.17
N LEU A 139 -27.60 0.66 25.65
CA LEU A 139 -28.21 1.70 26.47
C LEU A 139 -29.46 1.19 27.20
N LEU A 140 -30.32 0.41 26.53
CA LEU A 140 -31.52 -0.16 27.16
C LEU A 140 -31.17 -1.12 28.30
N GLN A 141 -30.15 -1.97 28.11
CA GLN A 141 -29.64 -2.84 29.18
C GLN A 141 -29.10 -2.02 30.36
N SER A 142 -28.36 -0.94 30.07
CA SER A 142 -27.81 -0.07 31.13
C SER A 142 -28.90 0.58 31.98
N LEU A 143 -30.03 0.97 31.38
CA LEU A 143 -31.18 1.49 32.12
C LEU A 143 -31.82 0.43 33.01
N PHE A 144 -31.94 -0.80 32.51
CA PHE A 144 -32.51 -1.92 33.28
C PHE A 144 -31.66 -2.24 34.52
N PHE A 145 -30.35 -2.36 34.35
CA PHE A 145 -29.43 -2.55 35.47
C PHE A 145 -29.35 -1.32 36.38
N GLY A 146 -29.50 -0.11 35.83
CA GLY A 146 -29.59 1.12 36.61
C GLY A 146 -30.78 1.11 37.56
N ILE A 147 -31.97 0.71 37.09
CA ILE A 147 -33.16 0.61 37.94
C ILE A 147 -32.95 -0.40 39.08
N ILE A 148 -32.33 -1.54 38.78
CA ILE A 148 -32.01 -2.56 39.79
C ILE A 148 -30.99 -2.01 40.81
N ALA A 149 -29.98 -1.28 40.37
CA ALA A 149 -28.99 -0.69 41.26
C ALA A 149 -29.57 0.43 42.16
N PHE A 150 -30.50 1.24 41.63
CA PHE A 150 -31.04 2.40 42.33
C PHE A 150 -32.35 2.14 43.09
N TRP A 151 -32.93 0.95 42.99
CA TRP A 151 -34.15 0.57 43.71
C TRP A 151 -34.12 0.84 45.24
N PRO A 152 -33.00 0.65 45.99
CA PRO A 152 -32.99 0.88 47.43
C PRO A 152 -33.14 2.37 47.77
N PHE A 153 -32.56 3.24 46.94
CA PHE A 153 -32.63 4.69 47.10
C PHE A 153 -34.04 5.23 46.81
N ILE A 154 -34.72 4.67 45.81
CA ILE A 154 -36.11 5.02 45.51
C ILE A 154 -37.02 4.64 46.69
N LEU A 155 -36.84 3.46 47.28
CA LEU A 155 -37.57 3.02 48.48
C LEU A 155 -37.37 3.98 49.66
N ILE A 156 -36.11 4.34 49.95
CA ILE A 156 -35.79 5.28 51.03
C ILE A 156 -36.44 6.65 50.78
N GLY A 157 -36.38 7.16 49.54
CA GLY A 157 -37.02 8.42 49.16
C GLY A 157 -38.54 8.42 49.39
N VAL A 158 -39.23 7.34 48.99
CA VAL A 158 -40.68 7.18 49.21
C VAL A 158 -41.02 7.15 50.70
N ILE A 159 -40.22 6.44 51.52
CA ILE A 159 -40.40 6.39 52.98
C ILE A 159 -40.24 7.78 53.61
N ILE A 160 -39.23 8.54 53.21
CA ILE A 160 -38.98 9.90 53.72
C ILE A 160 -40.16 10.83 53.36
N VAL A 161 -40.63 10.80 52.11
CA VAL A 161 -41.76 11.62 51.65
C VAL A 161 -43.05 11.23 52.38
N TYR A 162 -43.31 9.93 52.54
CA TYR A 162 -44.46 9.43 53.29
C TYR A 162 -44.46 9.89 54.75
N LEU A 163 -43.32 9.82 55.43
CA LEU A 163 -43.16 10.31 56.81
C LEU A 163 -43.35 11.83 56.89
N PHE A 164 -42.85 12.58 55.91
CA PHE A 164 -43.01 14.03 55.85
C PHE A 164 -44.49 14.44 55.67
N LEU A 165 -45.21 13.78 54.76
CA LEU A 165 -46.63 14.00 54.54
C LEU A 165 -47.48 13.62 55.76
N LYS A 166 -47.11 12.53 56.46
CA LYS A 166 -47.79 12.10 57.71
C LYS A 166 -47.55 13.08 58.86
N ARG A 167 -46.37 13.71 58.93
CA ARG A 167 -46.07 14.75 59.92
C ARG A 167 -46.87 16.04 59.68
N ARG A 168 -47.08 16.43 58.42
CA ARG A 168 -47.91 17.61 58.08
C ARG A 168 -49.39 17.45 58.46
N LYS A 169 -49.96 16.24 58.38
CA LYS A 169 -51.37 16.00 58.74
C LYS A 169 -51.68 16.12 60.25
N LYS A 170 -50.68 16.09 61.13
CA LYS A 170 -50.89 16.23 62.59
C LYS A 170 -50.98 17.68 63.08
N GLN A 171 -50.76 18.68 62.23
CA GLN A 171 -50.77 20.09 62.62
C GLN A 171 -51.99 20.89 62.13
N LEU A 172 -53.02 20.22 61.60
CA LEU A 172 -54.24 20.87 61.06
C LEU A 172 -55.52 20.37 61.77
N ILE A 173 -55.58 20.48 63.10
CA ILE A 173 -56.84 20.40 63.86
C ILE A 173 -56.90 21.61 64.80
N ILE A 174 -57.51 22.69 64.33
CA ILE A 174 -57.99 23.81 65.16
C ILE A 174 -59.52 23.78 65.00
N PRO A 175 -60.32 23.60 66.06
CA PRO A 175 -61.77 23.66 65.94
C PRO A 175 -62.22 25.11 65.70
N THR A 176 -63.00 25.30 64.64
CA THR A 176 -63.65 26.55 64.27
C THR A 176 -65.10 26.62 64.77
N SER A 177 -65.54 27.85 65.02
CA SER A 177 -66.93 28.41 64.95
C SER A 177 -67.78 28.37 66.23
N PRO A 178 -68.83 29.22 66.39
CA PRO A 178 -69.37 30.33 65.55
C PRO A 178 -69.64 31.68 66.31
N THR A 179 -69.54 32.89 65.71
CA THR A 179 -70.62 33.74 65.12
C THR A 179 -71.78 34.05 66.10
N SER A 180 -72.00 35.24 66.68
CA SER A 180 -72.56 36.50 66.11
C SER A 180 -73.29 37.28 67.25
N PRO A 181 -73.97 38.43 67.05
CA PRO A 181 -73.51 39.80 66.84
C PRO A 181 -74.05 40.78 67.93
N LEU A 182 -73.95 42.08 67.65
CA LEU A 182 -74.65 43.23 68.28
C LEU A 182 -73.98 43.97 69.47
N ALA A 183 -73.46 45.14 69.10
CA ALA A 183 -74.05 46.44 69.44
C ALA A 183 -73.64 47.14 70.74
N LYS A 184 -73.47 48.46 70.55
CA LYS A 184 -73.56 49.56 71.53
C LYS A 184 -72.33 49.65 72.43
N SER A 185 -71.81 50.82 72.78
CA SER A 185 -72.29 52.20 72.69
C SER A 185 -71.17 53.05 73.30
N GLU A 186 -71.04 54.29 72.83
CA GLU A 186 -70.62 55.45 73.64
C GLU A 186 -69.20 55.41 74.24
N LEU A 187 -68.52 56.51 74.54
CA LEU A 187 -68.52 57.94 74.24
C LEU A 187 -67.22 58.44 74.89
N GLN A 188 -66.76 59.61 74.43
CA GLN A 188 -65.71 60.47 75.03
C GLN A 188 -64.25 60.05 74.81
#